data_AF-A0A2S2PMG1-F1
#
_entry.id   AF-A0A2S2PMG1-F1
#
_cell.length_a   1.000
_cell.length_b   1.000
_cell.length_c   1.000
_cell.angle_alpha   90.00
_cell.angle_beta   90.00
_cell.angle_gamma   90.00
#
_symmetry.space_group_name_H-M   'P 1'
#
loop_
_entity.id
_entity.type
_entity.pdbx_description
1 polymer ?
#
loop_
_entity_poly.entity_id
_entity_poly.type
_entity_poly.pdbx_seq_one_letter_code
_entity_poly.pdbx_strand_id
1 'polypeptide(L)'
;MVKSDCGFDEKFFKLFKKKISLLKDTEKHCVLLFDEIFLRESINVDSSTLSYSGLENYGKDESTLNSGQKANHGLVMMFQSLGSNITQPIGVFASKGFN
;
A
#
# COMPACT_ATOMS: atom_id res chain seq x y z
N MET A 1 -3.07 -16.19 -3.04
CA MET A 1 -3.02 -14.75 -2.74
C MET A 1 -1.91 -14.14 -3.58
N VAL A 2 -2.17 -13.10 -4.36
CA VAL A 2 -1.12 -12.41 -5.13
C VAL A 2 -0.23 -11.69 -4.10
N LYS A 3 1.08 -11.95 -4.11
CA LYS A 3 2.02 -11.18 -3.29
C LYS A 3 2.05 -9.75 -3.83
N SER A 4 1.74 -8.79 -2.97
CA SER A 4 1.92 -7.37 -3.24
C SER A 4 2.97 -6.84 -2.26
N ASP A 5 3.92 -6.08 -2.78
CA ASP A 5 4.98 -5.45 -1.99
C ASP A 5 4.46 -4.12 -1.41
N CYS A 6 5.24 -3.46 -0.57
CA CYS A 6 4.90 -2.10 -0.15
C CYS A 6 4.96 -1.13 -1.34
N GLY A 7 4.20 -0.05 -1.23
CA GLY A 7 4.00 0.93 -2.30
C GLY A 7 2.78 0.65 -3.16
N PHE A 8 2.81 1.22 -4.36
CA PHE A 8 1.78 1.03 -5.38
C PHE A 8 2.14 -0.15 -6.28
N ASP A 9 1.23 -1.10 -6.43
CA ASP A 9 1.44 -2.27 -7.27
C ASP A 9 0.93 -2.01 -8.70
N GLU A 10 1.85 -1.87 -9.67
CA GLU A 10 1.49 -1.60 -11.06
C GLU A 10 0.55 -2.66 -11.68
N LYS A 11 0.72 -3.94 -11.32
CA LYS A 11 -0.12 -5.01 -11.87
C LYS A 11 -1.53 -4.89 -11.32
N PHE A 12 -1.65 -4.57 -10.03
CA PHE A 12 -2.91 -4.19 -9.43
C PHE A 12 -3.52 -2.97 -10.12
N PHE A 13 -2.78 -1.88 -10.33
CA PHE A 13 -3.32 -0.68 -10.99
C PHE A 13 -3.77 -0.93 -12.43
N LYS A 14 -3.11 -1.83 -13.17
CA LYS A 14 -3.57 -2.28 -14.50
C LYS A 14 -4.94 -2.97 -14.44
N LEU A 15 -5.18 -3.81 -13.42
CA LEU A 15 -6.48 -4.46 -13.21
C LEU A 15 -7.51 -3.47 -12.68
N PHE A 16 -7.11 -2.61 -11.75
CA PHE A 16 -7.96 -1.58 -11.17
C PHE A 16 -8.47 -0.61 -12.23
N LYS A 17 -7.61 -0.14 -13.14
CA LYS A 17 -8.00 0.70 -14.28
C LYS A 17 -9.08 0.04 -15.15
N LYS A 18 -8.95 -1.27 -15.43
CA LYS A 18 -9.99 -2.02 -16.17
C LYS A 18 -11.31 -2.05 -15.39
N LYS A 19 -11.27 -2.32 -14.08
CA LYS A 19 -12.46 -2.31 -13.22
C LYS A 19 -13.15 -0.93 -13.22
N ILE A 20 -12.39 0.15 -13.04
CA ILE A 20 -12.92 1.52 -13.04
C ILE A 20 -13.47 1.92 -14.41
N SER A 21 -12.90 1.41 -15.51
CA SER A 21 -13.42 1.69 -16.86
C SER A 21 -14.82 1.11 -17.14
N LEU A 22 -15.23 0.11 -16.37
CA LEU A 22 -16.57 -0.49 -16.46
C LEU A 22 -17.64 0.29 -15.66
N LEU A 23 -17.22 1.25 -14.83
CA LEU A 23 -18.12 2.07 -14.03
C LEU A 23 -18.67 3.24 -14.85
N LYS A 24 -19.87 3.71 -14.48
CA LYS A 24 -20.43 4.96 -15.01
C LYS A 24 -19.63 6.15 -14.50
N ASP A 25 -19.71 7.27 -15.19
CA ASP A 25 -18.91 8.46 -14.83
C ASP A 25 -19.20 8.97 -13.41
N THR A 26 -20.45 8.88 -12.95
CA THR A 26 -20.83 9.24 -11.58
C THR A 26 -20.22 8.31 -10.52
N GLU A 27 -19.97 7.05 -10.87
CA GLU A 27 -19.38 6.03 -9.99
C GLU A 27 -17.84 6.11 -9.95
N LYS A 28 -17.22 6.81 -10.91
CA LYS A 28 -15.78 7.07 -10.93
C LYS A 28 -15.37 8.15 -9.93
N HIS A 29 -16.30 9.01 -9.51
CA HIS A 29 -16.06 9.95 -8.42
C HIS A 29 -15.76 9.19 -7.13
N CYS A 30 -14.66 9.54 -6.48
CA CYS A 30 -14.15 8.83 -5.31
C CYS A 30 -13.50 9.80 -4.33
N VAL A 31 -13.29 9.31 -3.12
CA VAL A 31 -12.40 9.92 -2.14
C VAL A 31 -11.21 9.00 -1.92
N LEU A 32 -10.05 9.62 -1.73
CA LEU A 32 -8.85 8.93 -1.27
C LEU A 32 -8.79 9.07 0.23
N LEU A 33 -8.74 7.95 0.93
CA LEU A 33 -8.58 7.88 2.37
C LEU A 33 -7.17 7.40 2.67
N PHE A 34 -6.58 7.92 3.73
CA PHE A 34 -5.34 7.38 4.27
C PHE A 34 -5.41 7.37 5.79
N ASP A 35 -4.81 6.35 6.38
CA ASP A 35 -4.66 6.24 7.83
C ASP A 35 -3.45 5.37 8.15
N GLU A 36 -2.97 5.43 9.39
CA GLU A 36 -1.86 4.63 9.89
C GLU A 36 -2.33 3.56 10.87
N ILE A 37 -1.75 2.37 10.73
CA ILE A 37 -1.91 1.29 11.70
C ILE A 37 -0.59 1.04 12.43
N PHE A 38 -0.64 0.84 13.75
CA PHE A 38 0.55 0.44 14.51
C PHE A 38 0.97 -0.98 14.13
N LEU A 39 2.27 -1.14 13.88
CA LEU A 39 2.91 -2.42 13.59
C LEU A 39 3.80 -2.83 14.77
N ARG A 40 3.89 -4.13 15.00
CA ARG A 40 4.89 -4.67 15.92
C ARG A 40 6.26 -4.62 15.26
N GLU A 41 7.17 -3.87 15.85
CA GLU A 41 8.57 -3.84 15.41
C GLU A 41 9.19 -5.23 15.52
N SER A 42 9.57 -5.79 14.37
CA SER A 42 10.28 -7.05 14.27
C SER A 42 10.99 -7.10 12.92
N ILE A 43 12.09 -7.85 12.82
CA ILE A 43 12.76 -8.10 11.55
C ILE A 43 12.60 -9.58 11.26
N ASN A 44 12.13 -9.90 10.05
CA ASN A 44 12.03 -11.26 9.58
C ASN A 44 12.86 -11.44 8.30
N VAL A 45 13.52 -12.59 8.20
CA VAL A 45 14.41 -12.95 7.09
C VAL A 45 13.82 -14.17 6.39
N ASP A 46 13.52 -14.01 5.10
CA ASP A 46 13.20 -15.13 4.24
C ASP A 46 14.49 -15.60 3.55
N SER A 47 15.06 -16.70 4.06
CA SER A 47 16.30 -17.29 3.54
C SER A 47 16.17 -17.88 2.15
N SER A 48 14.94 -18.16 1.68
CA SER A 48 14.71 -18.68 0.32
C SER A 48 14.79 -17.57 -0.74
N THR A 49 14.36 -16.35 -0.38
CA THR A 49 14.37 -15.18 -1.27
C THR A 49 15.48 -14.18 -0.93
N LEU A 50 16.22 -14.43 0.16
CA LEU A 50 17.20 -13.51 0.75
C LEU A 50 16.62 -12.12 1.00
N SER A 51 15.33 -12.07 1.37
CA SER A 51 14.62 -10.82 1.62
C SER A 51 14.45 -10.54 3.11
N TYR A 52 14.45 -9.26 3.45
CA TYR A 52 14.21 -8.75 4.79
C TYR A 52 12.86 -8.05 4.82
N SER A 53 12.08 -8.27 5.87
CA SER A 53 10.83 -7.55 6.13
C SER A 53 10.84 -6.96 7.55
N GLY A 54 10.06 -5.88 7.73
CA GLY A 54 9.96 -5.17 9.01
C GLY A 54 10.87 -3.92 9.13
N LEU A 55 11.60 -3.58 8.07
CA LEU A 55 12.18 -2.26 7.90
C LEU A 55 11.19 -1.33 7.20
N GLU A 56 11.47 -0.03 7.24
CA GLU A 56 10.80 0.95 6.39
C GLU A 56 10.85 0.51 4.92
N ASN A 57 9.71 0.64 4.25
CA ASN A 57 9.54 0.33 2.86
C ASN A 57 8.45 1.23 2.28
N TYR A 58 8.87 2.35 1.68
CA TYR A 58 8.00 3.29 0.97
C TYR A 58 7.74 2.88 -0.50
N GLY A 59 8.08 1.64 -0.88
CA GLY A 59 8.00 1.14 -2.24
C GLY A 59 9.26 1.41 -3.07
N LYS A 60 9.25 0.94 -4.32
CA LYS A 60 10.43 0.97 -5.19
C LYS A 60 10.80 2.38 -5.66
N ASP A 61 9.80 3.19 -5.96
CA ASP A 61 9.98 4.53 -6.53
C ASP A 61 10.52 5.52 -5.49
N GLU A 62 10.22 5.29 -4.22
CA GLU A 62 10.59 6.15 -3.09
C GLU A 62 11.68 5.53 -2.20
N SER A 63 12.54 4.70 -2.79
CA SER A 63 13.58 3.97 -2.05
C SER A 63 14.57 4.87 -1.29
N THR A 64 14.72 6.13 -1.70
CA THR A 64 15.53 7.16 -1.04
C THR A 64 14.97 7.60 0.31
N LEU A 65 13.68 7.38 0.57
CA LEU A 65 13.03 7.68 1.84
C LEU A 65 13.30 6.60 2.90
N ASN A 66 13.73 5.40 2.49
CA ASN A 66 14.02 4.31 3.43
C ASN A 66 15.32 4.60 4.19
N SER A 67 15.20 4.90 5.49
CA SER A 67 16.37 5.19 6.34
C SER A 67 17.02 3.92 6.92
N GLY A 68 16.42 2.76 6.68
CA GLY A 68 16.84 1.46 7.24
C GLY A 68 16.37 1.22 8.68
N GLN A 69 15.45 2.04 9.18
CA GLN A 69 14.86 1.84 10.50
C GLN A 69 13.79 0.74 10.50
N LYS A 70 13.48 0.22 11.68
CA LYS A 70 12.36 -0.71 11.86
C LYS A 70 11.04 0.04 11.68
N ALA A 71 10.19 -0.47 10.82
CA ALA A 71 8.85 0.07 10.67
C ALA A 71 8.02 -0.26 11.91
N ASN A 72 7.35 0.76 12.44
CA ASN A 72 6.39 0.65 13.54
C ASN A 72 4.99 1.12 13.13
N HIS A 73 4.83 1.64 11.91
CA HIS A 73 3.56 2.07 11.35
C HIS A 73 3.38 1.50 9.95
N GLY A 74 2.13 1.24 9.58
CA GLY A 74 1.71 0.91 8.23
C GLY A 74 0.81 2.02 7.73
N LEU A 75 1.28 2.85 6.80
CA LEU A 75 0.45 3.84 6.13
C LEU A 75 -0.37 3.14 5.05
N VAL A 76 -1.70 3.17 5.16
CA VAL A 76 -2.62 2.51 4.23
C VAL A 76 -3.36 3.58 3.44
N MET A 77 -3.29 3.51 2.12
CA MET A 77 -4.10 4.34 1.21
C MET A 77 -5.26 3.50 0.65
N MET A 78 -6.47 4.04 0.76
CA MET A 78 -7.68 3.41 0.25
C MET A 78 -8.38 4.29 -0.78
N PHE A 79 -9.00 3.63 -1.74
CA PHE A 79 -9.96 4.21 -2.67
C PHE A 79 -11.37 3.88 -2.19
N GLN A 80 -12.22 4.89 -2.09
CA GLN A 80 -13.65 4.73 -1.85
C GLN A 80 -14.46 5.48 -2.91
N SER A 81 -15.23 4.75 -3.71
CA SER A 81 -16.17 5.34 -4.66
C SER A 81 -17.32 6.02 -3.93
N LEU A 82 -17.78 7.16 -4.44
CA LEU A 82 -18.94 7.90 -3.93
C LEU A 82 -20.25 7.43 -4.57
N GLY A 83 -20.19 6.92 -5.80
CA GLY A 83 -21.37 6.46 -6.55
C GLY A 83 -21.58 4.95 -6.52
N SER A 84 -20.64 4.18 -5.97
CA SER A 84 -20.71 2.72 -5.87
C SER A 84 -20.13 2.20 -4.56
N ASN A 85 -20.50 0.99 -4.14
CA ASN A 85 -19.99 0.36 -2.91
C ASN A 85 -18.60 -0.27 -3.10
N ILE A 86 -17.69 0.42 -3.78
CA ILE A 86 -16.30 -0.03 -3.96
C ILE A 86 -15.44 0.72 -2.95
N THR A 87 -14.91 -0.04 -1.98
CA THR A 87 -13.87 0.42 -1.05
C THR A 87 -12.75 -0.62 -1.03
N GLN A 88 -11.52 -0.21 -1.29
CA GLN A 88 -10.37 -1.12 -1.30
C GLN A 88 -9.06 -0.38 -1.06
N PRO A 89 -8.06 -1.03 -0.43
CA PRO A 89 -6.70 -0.49 -0.39
C PRO A 89 -6.13 -0.42 -1.81
N ILE A 90 -5.35 0.61 -2.05
CA ILE A 90 -4.65 0.85 -3.32
C ILE A 90 -3.13 0.96 -3.14
N GLY A 91 -2.65 1.14 -1.91
CA GLY A 91 -1.25 1.14 -1.56
C GLY A 91 -1.07 0.96 -0.05
N VAL A 92 0.03 0.32 0.34
CA VAL A 92 0.41 0.15 1.75
C VAL A 92 1.91 0.39 1.86
N PHE A 93 2.33 1.18 2.84
CA PHE A 93 3.72 1.56 3.05
C PHE A 93 4.11 1.21 4.47
N ALA A 94 5.30 0.64 4.66
CA ALA A 94 5.85 0.41 5.98
C ALA A 94 6.67 1.65 6.38
N SER A 95 6.27 2.34 7.43
CA SER A 95 6.88 3.61 7.85
C SER A 95 7.37 3.56 9.29
N LYS A 96 8.23 4.51 9.63
CA LYS A 96 8.52 4.89 11.00
C LYS A 96 7.62 6.08 11.37
N GLY A 97 6.71 5.88 12.32
CA GLY A 97 5.93 6.98 12.89
C GLY A 97 6.81 7.93 13.71
N PHE A 98 6.43 9.20 13.74
CA PHE A 98 7.07 10.22 14.58
C PHE A 98 6.73 9.95 16.06
N ASN A 99 7.63 9.29 16.77
CA ASN A 99 7.67 9.24 18.24
C ASN A 99 8.98 9.84 18.72
#